data_AF-A0A1L9STR0-F1
#
_entry.id   AF-A0A1L9STR0-F1
#
_cell.length_a   1.000
_cell.length_b   1.000
_cell.length_c   1.000
_cell.angle_alpha   90.00
_cell.angle_beta   90.00
_cell.angle_gamma   90.00
#
_symmetry.space_group_name_H-M   'P 1'
#
loop_
_entity.id
_entity.type
_entity.pdbx_description
1 polymer ?
#
loop_
_entity_poly.entity_id
_entity_poly.type
_entity_poly.pdbx_seq_one_letter_code
_entity_poly.pdbx_strand_id
1 'polypeptide(L)'
;MDNGISKDLLLEIDSLQQLTQAIYDAPESRLKTILRDLCIQLPAAREAVARHLLVTEDRIKEKADSSDDDGSEDEDSEESDDSDESREPEVKPQTPVKMGSKRLRPRYGICENCDEEFDLTTNSKRSCRYHPEYSEPDYDYFVDHDEAIHGIIDSPDMREEYPEGYIYPCCNRRGDEEPCTRDWHIDASSKRCRLDN
;
A
#
# COMPACT_ATOMS: atom_id res chain seq x y z
N MET A 1 -40.33 29.02 -0.15
CA MET A 1 -39.61 28.21 -1.15
C MET A 1 -39.16 26.96 -0.41
N ASP A 2 -40.10 26.04 -0.18
CA ASP A 2 -39.83 24.82 0.57
C ASP A 2 -39.33 23.76 -0.42
N ASN A 3 -38.01 23.57 -0.47
CA ASN A 3 -37.42 22.40 -1.10
C ASN A 3 -37.70 21.18 -0.20
N GLY A 4 -38.95 20.75 -0.19
CA GLY A 4 -39.40 19.55 0.51
C GLY A 4 -38.84 18.33 -0.21
N ILE A 5 -37.78 17.75 0.33
CA ILE A 5 -37.27 16.44 -0.08
C ILE A 5 -38.44 15.45 -0.01
N SER A 6 -38.74 14.77 -1.12
CA SER A 6 -39.82 13.78 -1.18
C SER A 6 -39.56 12.68 -0.15
N LYS A 7 -40.61 12.21 0.53
CA LYS A 7 -40.51 11.11 1.51
C LYS A 7 -39.90 9.85 0.90
N ASP A 8 -40.14 9.60 -0.38
CA ASP A 8 -39.57 8.46 -1.10
C ASP A 8 -38.04 8.58 -1.24
N LEU A 9 -37.53 9.80 -1.47
CA LEU A 9 -36.10 10.06 -1.53
C LEU A 9 -35.44 9.91 -0.15
N LEU A 10 -36.16 10.26 0.92
CA LEU A 10 -35.68 10.08 2.29
C LEU A 10 -35.54 8.59 2.65
N LEU A 11 -36.51 7.75 2.26
CA LEU A 11 -36.48 6.31 2.48
C LEU A 11 -35.36 5.62 1.67
N GLU A 12 -35.09 6.06 0.45
CA GLU A 12 -33.96 5.56 -0.35
C GLU A 12 -32.60 5.94 0.27
N ILE A 13 -32.47 7.15 0.82
CA ILE A 13 -31.26 7.59 1.54
C ILE A 13 -31.05 6.74 2.81
N ASP A 14 -32.10 6.55 3.62
CA ASP A 14 -32.04 5.75 4.83
C ASP A 14 -31.66 4.29 4.51
N SER A 15 -32.21 3.73 3.43
CA SER A 15 -31.87 2.38 2.97
C SER A 15 -30.40 2.27 2.51
N LEU A 16 -29.87 3.30 1.85
CA LEU A 16 -28.47 3.32 1.43
C LEU A 16 -27.54 3.45 2.64
N GLN A 17 -27.88 4.31 3.60
CA GLN A 17 -27.10 4.46 4.84
C GLN A 17 -27.06 3.16 5.65
N GLN A 18 -28.19 2.47 5.78
CA GLN A 18 -28.25 1.16 6.44
C GLN A 18 -27.39 0.12 5.72
N LEU A 19 -27.42 0.10 4.39
CA LEU A 19 -26.56 -0.79 3.60
C LEU A 19 -25.08 -0.45 3.79
N THR A 20 -24.70 0.83 3.75
CA THR A 20 -23.33 1.27 3.99
C THR A 20 -22.83 0.84 5.36
N GLN A 21 -23.64 1.03 6.40
CA GLN A 21 -23.29 0.60 7.75
C GLN A 21 -23.10 -0.93 7.82
N ALA A 22 -24.01 -1.69 7.22
CA ALA A 22 -23.90 -3.15 7.17
C ALA A 22 -22.65 -3.64 6.41
N ILE A 23 -22.16 -2.88 5.42
CA ILE A 23 -20.90 -3.18 4.74
C ILE A 23 -19.70 -2.96 5.67
N TYR A 24 -19.68 -1.85 6.42
CA TYR A 24 -18.59 -1.56 7.36
C TYR A 24 -18.53 -2.56 8.52
N ASP A 25 -19.68 -3.00 9.02
CA ASP A 25 -19.75 -3.93 10.15
C ASP A 25 -19.56 -5.41 9.72
N ALA A 26 -19.66 -5.70 8.42
CA ALA A 26 -19.55 -7.07 7.93
C ALA A 26 -18.09 -7.59 7.99
N PRO A 27 -17.88 -8.86 8.34
CA PRO A 27 -16.55 -9.46 8.27
C PRO A 27 -16.08 -9.56 6.81
N GLU A 28 -14.76 -9.42 6.61
CA GLU A 28 -14.12 -9.39 5.29
C GLU A 28 -14.45 -10.64 4.45
N SER A 29 -14.54 -11.81 5.08
CA SER A 29 -14.90 -13.08 4.41
C SER A 29 -16.29 -13.04 3.76
N ARG A 30 -17.24 -12.35 4.41
CA ARG A 30 -18.60 -12.17 3.89
C ARG A 30 -18.60 -11.20 2.71
N LEU A 31 -17.88 -10.09 2.83
CA LEU A 31 -17.73 -9.11 1.74
C LEU A 31 -17.08 -9.74 0.50
N LYS A 32 -15.99 -10.51 0.68
CA LYS A 32 -15.32 -11.26 -0.40
C LYS A 32 -16.28 -12.22 -1.10
N THR A 33 -17.12 -12.93 -0.34
CA THR A 33 -18.11 -13.85 -0.90
C THR A 33 -19.16 -13.12 -1.72
N ILE A 34 -19.75 -12.05 -1.17
CA ILE A 34 -20.75 -11.23 -1.86
C ILE A 34 -20.17 -10.62 -3.14
N LEU A 35 -18.96 -10.04 -3.07
CA LEU A 35 -18.29 -9.44 -4.22
C LEU A 35 -18.03 -10.46 -5.33
N ARG A 36 -17.58 -11.67 -4.97
CA ARG A 36 -17.38 -12.76 -5.92
C ARG A 36 -18.70 -13.15 -6.60
N ASP A 37 -19.77 -13.28 -5.83
CA ASP A 37 -21.08 -13.64 -6.35
C ASP A 37 -21.64 -12.54 -7.28
N LEU A 38 -21.43 -11.26 -6.94
CA LEU A 38 -21.76 -10.11 -7.80
C LEU A 38 -20.96 -10.13 -9.12
N CYS A 39 -19.67 -10.47 -9.09
CA CYS A 39 -18.85 -10.61 -10.29
C CYS A 39 -19.32 -11.74 -11.23
N ILE A 40 -19.93 -12.80 -10.66
CA ILE A 40 -20.52 -13.89 -11.44
C ILE A 40 -21.83 -13.44 -12.08
N GLN A 41 -22.69 -12.75 -11.32
CA GLN A 41 -24.04 -12.38 -11.75
C GLN A 41 -24.07 -11.15 -12.67
N LEU A 42 -23.19 -10.16 -12.44
CA LEU A 42 -23.23 -8.86 -13.09
C LEU A 42 -21.94 -8.60 -13.88
N PRO A 43 -21.98 -8.60 -15.23
CA PRO A 43 -20.81 -8.29 -16.06
C PRO A 43 -20.20 -6.92 -15.78
N ALA A 44 -21.03 -5.91 -15.50
CA ALA A 44 -20.57 -4.57 -15.15
C ALA A 44 -19.77 -4.54 -13.84
N ALA A 45 -20.20 -5.31 -12.83
CA ALA A 45 -19.47 -5.45 -11.58
C ALA A 45 -18.11 -6.13 -11.80
N ARG A 46 -18.07 -7.19 -12.62
CA ARG A 46 -16.83 -7.87 -12.97
C ARG A 46 -15.81 -6.95 -13.63
N GLU A 47 -16.25 -6.14 -14.60
CA GLU A 47 -15.36 -5.18 -15.26
C GLU A 47 -14.87 -4.10 -14.28
N ALA A 48 -15.75 -3.60 -13.42
CA ALA A 48 -15.37 -2.63 -12.40
C ALA A 48 -14.32 -3.20 -11.45
N VAL A 49 -14.57 -4.38 -10.88
CA VAL A 49 -13.66 -5.04 -9.93
C VAL A 49 -12.33 -5.39 -10.62
N ALA A 50 -12.35 -5.90 -11.85
CA ALA A 50 -11.14 -6.19 -12.60
C ALA A 50 -10.26 -4.95 -12.79
N ARG A 51 -10.87 -3.78 -13.04
CA ARG A 51 -10.13 -2.50 -13.19
C ARG A 51 -9.43 -2.07 -11.90
N HIS A 52 -10.00 -2.40 -10.74
CA HIS A 52 -9.42 -2.04 -9.45
C HIS A 52 -8.38 -3.06 -8.98
N LEU A 53 -8.65 -4.35 -9.13
CA LEU A 53 -7.84 -5.42 -8.53
C LEU A 53 -6.83 -6.06 -9.49
N LEU A 54 -6.97 -5.87 -10.81
CA LEU A 54 -6.09 -6.50 -11.80
C LEU A 54 -5.33 -5.46 -12.60
N VAL A 55 -4.12 -5.83 -12.98
CA VAL A 55 -3.24 -5.07 -13.86
C VAL A 55 -2.66 -5.98 -14.94
N THR A 56 -2.40 -5.41 -16.12
CA THR A 56 -1.67 -6.07 -17.20
C THR A 56 -0.17 -5.93 -17.01
N GLU A 57 0.60 -6.99 -17.27
CA GLU A 57 2.07 -6.98 -17.13
C GLU A 57 2.77 -5.82 -17.87
N ASP A 58 2.28 -5.43 -19.06
CA ASP A 58 2.88 -4.34 -19.84
C ASP A 58 2.85 -2.99 -19.10
N ARG A 59 1.78 -2.70 -18.35
CA ARG A 59 1.62 -1.45 -17.59
C ARG A 59 2.61 -1.35 -16.42
N ILE A 60 3.07 -2.48 -15.90
CA ILE A 60 4.07 -2.51 -14.83
C ILE A 60 5.46 -2.17 -15.40
N LYS A 61 5.80 -2.75 -16.56
CA LYS A 61 7.09 -2.50 -17.22
C LYS A 61 7.24 -1.05 -17.66
N GLU A 62 6.22 -0.49 -18.31
CA GLU A 62 6.24 0.91 -18.79
C GLU A 62 6.56 1.94 -17.70
N LYS A 63 6.14 1.68 -16.46
CA LYS A 63 6.39 2.59 -15.34
C LYS A 63 7.69 2.32 -14.59
N ALA A 64 8.26 1.11 -14.72
CA ALA A 64 9.57 0.84 -14.18
C ALA A 64 10.64 1.68 -14.90
N ASP A 65 10.56 1.72 -16.24
CA ASP A 65 11.53 2.38 -17.12
C ASP A 65 11.49 3.91 -17.07
N SER A 66 10.41 4.53 -16.54
CA SER A 66 10.29 5.99 -16.46
C SER A 66 10.82 6.60 -15.16
N SER A 67 11.30 5.79 -14.21
CA SER A 67 11.71 6.22 -12.87
C SER A 67 13.22 6.47 -12.70
N ASP A 68 13.97 6.52 -13.80
CA ASP A 68 15.44 6.58 -13.80
C ASP A 68 16.08 7.95 -13.96
N ASP A 69 15.31 9.04 -13.91
CA ASP A 69 15.87 10.41 -13.90
C ASP A 69 15.83 10.99 -12.47
N ASP A 70 16.96 10.87 -11.75
CA ASP A 70 17.27 11.76 -10.62
C ASP A 70 18.79 11.77 -10.41
N GLY A 71 19.48 12.57 -11.22
CA GLY A 71 20.87 12.96 -11.04
C GLY A 71 20.94 14.10 -10.03
N SER A 72 21.63 13.85 -8.92
CA SER A 72 22.00 14.82 -7.88
C SER A 72 22.92 15.92 -8.39
N GLU A 73 22.72 17.19 -8.01
CA GLU A 73 23.76 18.16 -7.59
C GLU A 73 23.14 19.25 -6.68
N ASP A 74 23.65 19.37 -5.44
CA ASP A 74 23.49 20.51 -4.54
C ASP A 74 24.44 21.65 -4.97
N GLU A 75 24.00 22.91 -5.07
CA GLU A 75 24.73 24.14 -4.65
C GLU A 75 23.77 25.36 -4.58
N ASP A 76 23.94 26.16 -3.52
CA ASP A 76 23.21 27.38 -3.16
C ASP A 76 23.40 28.56 -4.15
N SER A 77 22.39 29.43 -4.31
CA SER A 77 22.48 30.92 -4.27
C SER A 77 21.25 31.63 -4.89
N GLU A 78 20.46 32.22 -3.99
CA GLU A 78 19.74 33.52 -3.98
C GLU A 78 18.90 34.04 -5.19
N GLU A 79 17.63 34.35 -4.85
CA GLU A 79 16.71 35.45 -5.23
C GLU A 79 16.28 35.76 -6.69
N SER A 80 14.97 35.59 -6.96
CA SER A 80 14.05 36.70 -7.29
C SER A 80 12.59 36.24 -7.53
N ASP A 81 11.72 37.24 -7.41
CA ASP A 81 10.26 37.33 -7.34
C ASP A 81 9.46 36.89 -8.59
N ASP A 82 8.16 36.66 -8.35
CA ASP A 82 6.98 36.92 -9.22
C ASP A 82 6.08 35.73 -9.67
N SER A 83 4.90 35.69 -9.02
CA SER A 83 3.53 35.40 -9.50
C SER A 83 3.08 34.07 -10.13
N ASP A 84 2.06 33.50 -9.44
CA ASP A 84 0.71 33.20 -9.95
C ASP A 84 0.55 32.21 -11.13
N GLU A 85 0.01 31.02 -10.84
CA GLU A 85 -1.35 30.61 -11.27
C GLU A 85 -1.54 29.09 -11.05
N SER A 86 -2.63 28.77 -10.38
CA SER A 86 -3.16 27.44 -10.08
C SER A 86 -3.15 26.49 -11.30
N ARG A 87 -2.48 25.34 -11.18
CA ARG A 87 -2.68 24.20 -12.10
C ARG A 87 -2.91 22.91 -11.33
N GLU A 88 -4.16 22.49 -11.32
CA GLU A 88 -4.59 21.17 -10.90
C GLU A 88 -3.92 20.09 -11.77
N PRO A 89 -3.45 18.96 -11.20
CA PRO A 89 -2.94 17.86 -12.00
C PRO A 89 -4.09 17.15 -12.71
N GLU A 90 -4.14 17.30 -14.04
CA GLU A 90 -5.07 16.59 -14.91
C GLU A 90 -4.89 15.07 -14.77
N VAL A 91 -5.82 14.42 -14.07
CA VAL A 91 -6.00 12.97 -14.08
C VAL A 91 -6.48 12.56 -15.47
N LYS A 92 -5.56 12.09 -16.32
CA LYS A 92 -5.91 11.58 -17.65
C LYS A 92 -6.91 10.42 -17.53
N PRO A 93 -8.04 10.45 -18.26
CA PRO A 93 -9.04 9.40 -18.25
C PRO A 93 -8.43 8.07 -18.71
N GLN A 94 -8.57 7.05 -17.87
CA GLN A 94 -8.15 5.69 -18.22
C GLN A 94 -9.06 5.17 -19.34
N THR A 95 -8.49 4.94 -20.51
CA THR A 95 -9.20 4.33 -21.64
C THR A 95 -9.64 2.90 -21.31
N PRO A 96 -10.80 2.45 -21.83
CA PRO A 96 -11.31 1.10 -21.57
C PRO A 96 -10.36 0.07 -22.18
N VAL A 97 -9.73 -0.72 -21.32
CA VAL A 97 -8.76 -1.74 -21.71
C VAL A 97 -9.50 -2.87 -22.41
N LYS A 98 -9.25 -3.07 -23.71
CA LYS A 98 -9.67 -4.30 -24.40
C LYS A 98 -8.87 -5.47 -23.81
N MET A 99 -9.56 -6.30 -23.03
CA MET A 99 -9.03 -7.47 -22.31
C MET A 99 -8.59 -8.65 -23.21
N GLY A 100 -8.08 -8.36 -24.41
CA GLY A 100 -7.60 -9.36 -25.35
C GLY A 100 -6.14 -9.74 -25.08
N SER A 101 -5.93 -10.92 -24.50
CA SER A 101 -4.67 -11.70 -24.53
C SER A 101 -3.48 -11.24 -23.69
N LYS A 102 -3.58 -10.18 -22.88
CA LYS A 102 -2.50 -9.78 -21.97
C LYS A 102 -2.60 -10.54 -20.64
N ARG A 103 -1.48 -11.03 -20.12
CA ARG A 103 -1.42 -11.70 -18.81
C ARG A 103 -1.83 -10.71 -17.72
N LEU A 104 -2.86 -11.07 -16.96
CA LEU A 104 -3.36 -10.30 -15.83
C LEU A 104 -2.74 -10.84 -14.55
N ARG A 105 -2.44 -9.93 -13.63
CA ARG A 105 -2.02 -10.26 -12.27
C ARG A 105 -2.72 -9.36 -11.25
N PRO A 106 -2.80 -9.77 -9.98
CA PRO A 106 -3.24 -8.88 -8.91
C PRO A 106 -2.46 -7.57 -8.95
N ARG A 107 -3.14 -6.44 -8.77
CA ARG A 107 -2.54 -5.11 -8.78
C ARG A 107 -1.76 -4.81 -7.49
N TYR A 108 -2.29 -5.28 -6.37
CA TYR A 108 -1.71 -5.09 -5.06
C TYR A 108 -1.00 -6.37 -4.62
N GLY A 109 0.11 -6.22 -3.92
CA GLY A 109 0.87 -7.30 -3.30
C GLY A 109 1.40 -6.88 -1.94
N ILE A 110 1.84 -7.83 -1.14
CA ILE A 110 2.53 -7.57 0.14
C ILE A 110 4.03 -7.71 -0.09
N CYS A 111 4.80 -6.73 0.36
CA CYS A 111 6.24 -6.73 0.18
C CYS A 111 6.94 -7.67 1.17
N GLU A 112 7.85 -8.52 0.70
CA GLU A 112 8.62 -9.44 1.57
C GLU A 112 9.62 -8.74 2.50
N ASN A 113 9.97 -7.48 2.23
CA ASN A 113 11.01 -6.77 2.97
C ASN A 113 10.45 -5.86 4.07
N CYS A 114 9.30 -5.22 3.82
CA CYS A 114 8.67 -4.29 4.77
C CYS A 114 7.28 -4.73 5.23
N ASP A 115 6.74 -5.84 4.72
CA ASP A 115 5.40 -6.37 5.02
C ASP A 115 4.22 -5.43 4.71
N GLU A 116 4.45 -4.32 4.03
CA GLU A 116 3.42 -3.37 3.61
C GLU A 116 2.76 -3.78 2.28
N GLU A 117 1.47 -3.45 2.14
CA GLU A 117 0.75 -3.55 0.86
C GLU A 117 1.23 -2.46 -0.11
N PHE A 118 1.50 -2.84 -1.35
CA PHE A 118 1.92 -1.91 -2.39
C PHE A 118 1.22 -2.14 -3.72
N ASP A 119 1.06 -1.07 -4.49
CA ASP A 119 0.52 -1.12 -5.86
C ASP A 119 1.65 -1.31 -6.87
N LEU A 120 1.60 -2.41 -7.63
CA LEU A 120 2.58 -2.74 -8.67
C LEU A 120 2.69 -1.66 -9.76
N THR A 121 1.64 -0.86 -9.96
CA THR A 121 1.65 0.23 -10.94
C THR A 121 2.27 1.51 -10.41
N THR A 122 2.57 1.63 -9.12
CA THR A 122 3.22 2.82 -8.55
C THR A 122 4.53 2.52 -7.85
N ASN A 123 4.92 1.25 -7.77
CA ASN A 123 6.21 0.83 -7.24
C ASN A 123 7.37 1.52 -7.98
N SER A 124 8.37 1.92 -7.22
CA SER A 124 9.58 2.60 -7.69
C SER A 124 10.76 2.18 -6.85
N LYS A 125 11.99 2.46 -7.31
CA LYS A 125 13.25 2.18 -6.60
C LYS A 125 13.38 2.82 -5.20
N ARG A 126 12.45 3.70 -4.82
CA ARG A 126 12.44 4.39 -3.51
C ARG A 126 11.17 4.09 -2.69
N SER A 127 10.31 3.19 -3.16
CA SER A 127 9.01 2.93 -2.53
C SER A 127 9.15 2.06 -1.28
N CYS A 128 9.94 0.99 -1.35
CA CYS A 128 10.16 0.12 -0.21
C CYS A 128 11.26 0.68 0.68
N ARG A 129 11.00 0.79 1.98
CA ARG A 129 11.98 1.18 3.00
C ARG A 129 12.01 0.11 4.07
N TYR A 130 13.19 -0.44 4.36
CA TYR A 130 13.32 -1.55 5.30
C TYR A 130 14.74 -1.67 5.84
N HIS A 131 14.88 -2.43 6.93
CA HIS A 131 16.17 -2.92 7.40
C HIS A 131 16.37 -4.34 6.86
N PRO A 132 17.49 -4.64 6.18
CA PRO A 132 17.74 -5.96 5.59
C PRO A 132 18.03 -7.04 6.64
N GLU A 133 18.38 -6.63 7.86
CA GLU A 133 18.71 -7.51 8.98
C GLU A 133 17.67 -7.35 10.08
N TYR A 134 17.50 -8.40 10.87
CA TYR A 134 16.58 -8.39 12.01
C TYR A 134 17.16 -7.57 13.17
N SER A 135 16.29 -6.89 13.94
CA SER A 135 16.75 -6.09 15.08
C SER A 135 17.09 -6.97 16.27
N GLU A 136 18.17 -6.61 16.96
CA GLU A 136 18.65 -7.28 18.17
C GLU A 136 18.32 -6.45 19.41
N PRO A 137 17.97 -7.06 20.56
CA PRO A 137 17.74 -6.32 21.79
C PRO A 137 18.99 -5.59 22.28
N ASP A 138 18.83 -4.33 22.66
CA ASP A 138 19.80 -3.55 23.42
C ASP A 138 19.65 -3.89 24.91
N TYR A 139 20.43 -4.85 25.41
CA TYR A 139 20.35 -5.28 26.82
C TYR A 139 20.71 -4.16 27.81
N ASP A 140 21.40 -3.11 27.38
CA ASP A 140 21.67 -1.93 28.22
C ASP A 140 20.42 -1.03 28.35
N TYR A 141 19.46 -1.14 27.43
CA TYR A 141 18.14 -0.51 27.55
C TYR A 141 17.24 -1.27 28.55
N PHE A 142 17.30 -2.61 28.52
CA PHE A 142 16.45 -3.50 29.31
C PHE A 142 17.05 -3.93 30.66
N VAL A 143 17.84 -3.07 31.32
CA VAL A 143 18.57 -3.40 32.56
C VAL A 143 17.69 -3.85 33.73
N ASP A 144 16.46 -3.31 33.82
CA ASP A 144 15.50 -3.63 34.88
C ASP A 144 14.46 -4.67 34.44
N HIS A 145 14.59 -5.24 33.23
CA HIS A 145 13.62 -6.16 32.67
C HIS A 145 13.82 -7.59 33.18
N ASP A 146 12.87 -8.09 33.97
CA ASP A 146 12.77 -9.51 34.32
C ASP A 146 11.85 -10.26 33.35
N GLU A 147 12.39 -11.19 32.54
CA GLU A 147 11.62 -11.96 31.56
C GLU A 147 10.56 -12.89 32.19
N ALA A 148 10.73 -13.28 33.45
CA ALA A 148 9.74 -14.12 34.15
C ALA A 148 8.47 -13.33 34.53
N ILE A 149 8.56 -12.00 34.60
CA ILE A 149 7.47 -11.11 35.01
C ILE A 149 6.95 -10.30 33.83
N HIS A 150 7.85 -9.79 32.99
CA HIS A 150 7.55 -8.83 31.93
C HIS A 150 7.53 -9.47 30.52
N GLY A 151 7.82 -10.77 30.40
CA GLY A 151 7.84 -11.48 29.12
C GLY A 151 9.21 -11.49 28.44
N ILE A 152 9.33 -12.25 27.35
CA ILE A 152 10.61 -12.45 26.64
C ILE A 152 11.01 -11.15 25.93
N ILE A 153 12.22 -10.65 26.18
CA ILE A 153 12.74 -9.41 25.56
C ILE A 153 12.79 -9.58 24.04
N ASP A 154 13.32 -10.70 23.56
CA ASP A 154 13.34 -11.01 22.12
C ASP A 154 11.99 -11.56 21.64
N SER A 155 10.96 -10.71 21.65
CA SER A 155 9.62 -11.04 21.14
C SER A 155 9.07 -9.97 20.18
N PRO A 156 8.10 -10.30 19.32
CA PRO A 156 7.43 -9.30 18.47
C PRO A 156 6.69 -8.24 19.28
N ASP A 157 5.99 -8.65 20.35
CA ASP A 157 5.19 -7.75 21.19
C ASP A 157 6.09 -6.67 21.83
N MET A 158 7.25 -7.08 22.37
CA MET A 158 8.20 -6.14 22.98
C MET A 158 8.86 -5.21 21.94
N ARG A 159 9.05 -5.66 20.69
CA ARG A 159 9.55 -4.82 19.59
C ARG A 159 8.55 -3.76 19.14
N GLU A 160 7.26 -4.08 19.19
CA GLU A 160 6.20 -3.11 18.89
C GLU A 160 6.02 -2.10 20.03
N GLU A 161 6.14 -2.56 21.28
CA GLU A 161 5.95 -1.70 22.46
C GLU A 161 7.16 -0.81 22.78
N TYR A 162 8.38 -1.32 22.60
CA TYR A 162 9.64 -0.62 22.93
C TYR A 162 10.63 -0.65 21.74
N PRO A 163 10.26 -0.10 20.58
CA PRO A 163 11.09 -0.16 19.37
C PRO A 163 12.49 0.45 19.58
N GLU A 164 12.60 1.48 20.41
CA GLU A 164 13.87 2.12 20.77
C GLU A 164 14.81 1.17 21.52
N GLY A 165 14.31 0.11 22.15
CA GLY A 165 15.10 -0.91 22.85
C GLY A 165 15.80 -1.90 21.92
N TYR A 166 15.64 -1.78 20.60
CA TYR A 166 16.22 -2.70 19.64
C TYR A 166 17.10 -1.96 18.64
N ILE A 167 18.20 -2.58 18.25
CA ILE A 167 19.18 -2.02 17.32
C ILE A 167 19.24 -2.90 16.08
N TYR A 168 19.21 -2.27 14.91
CA TYR A 168 19.39 -2.94 13.63
C TYR A 168 20.88 -3.02 13.26
N PRO A 169 21.50 -4.22 13.21
CA PRO A 169 22.95 -4.34 13.00
C PRO A 169 23.43 -3.82 11.63
N CYS A 170 22.55 -3.82 10.63
CA CYS A 170 22.82 -3.27 9.30
C CYS A 170 23.20 -1.77 9.29
N CYS A 171 22.80 -0.98 10.30
CA CYS A 171 23.07 0.46 10.33
C CYS A 171 23.24 1.06 11.73
N ASN A 172 23.12 0.24 12.79
CA ASN A 172 23.16 0.62 14.19
C ASN A 172 22.11 1.67 14.62
N ARG A 173 21.02 1.81 13.85
CA ARG A 173 19.87 2.63 14.23
C ARG A 173 18.92 1.84 15.13
N ARG A 174 18.16 2.55 15.94
CA ARG A 174 17.12 1.99 16.80
C ARG A 174 15.83 1.67 16.03
N GLY A 175 14.94 0.89 16.63
CA GLY A 175 13.70 0.44 15.98
C GLY A 175 12.69 1.54 15.70
N ASP A 176 12.81 2.69 16.37
CA ASP A 176 11.99 3.89 16.18
C ASP A 176 12.55 4.86 15.12
N GLU A 177 13.70 4.54 14.53
CA GLU A 177 14.35 5.35 13.50
C GLU A 177 13.98 4.94 12.07
N GLU A 178 14.25 5.81 11.09
CA GLU A 178 13.97 5.49 9.68
C GLU A 178 14.80 4.30 9.17
N PRO A 179 14.20 3.41 8.35
CA PRO A 179 14.91 2.33 7.69
C PRO A 179 16.12 2.78 6.86
N CYS A 180 17.17 1.95 6.84
CA CYS A 180 18.43 2.30 6.18
C CYS A 180 18.46 2.01 4.67
N THR A 181 17.59 1.13 4.17
CA THR A 181 17.58 0.70 2.77
C THR A 181 16.35 1.22 2.05
N ARG A 182 16.52 1.62 0.79
CA ARG A 182 15.45 2.00 -0.14
C ARG A 182 15.56 1.16 -1.40
N ASP A 183 14.48 0.50 -1.80
CA ASP A 183 14.43 -0.34 -2.99
C ASP A 183 13.01 -0.41 -3.57
N TRP A 184 12.83 -1.20 -4.63
CA TRP A 184 11.53 -1.65 -5.11
C TRP A 184 10.87 -2.58 -4.10
N HIS A 185 9.56 -2.49 -3.96
CA HIS A 185 8.84 -3.56 -3.26
C HIS A 185 8.94 -4.87 -4.06
N ILE A 186 9.19 -5.97 -3.35
CA ILE A 186 9.26 -7.32 -3.91
C ILE A 186 8.06 -8.11 -3.41
N ASP A 187 7.20 -8.53 -4.32
CA ASP A 187 6.05 -9.38 -4.03
C ASP A 187 6.52 -10.84 -3.92
N ALA A 188 6.15 -11.50 -2.81
CA ALA A 188 6.50 -12.89 -2.53
C ALA A 188 6.07 -13.87 -3.62
N SER A 189 4.97 -13.55 -4.31
CA SER A 189 4.47 -14.37 -5.40
C SER A 189 5.29 -14.24 -6.69
N SER A 190 6.04 -13.14 -6.84
CA SER A 190 6.81 -12.83 -8.07
C SER A 190 8.10 -13.64 -8.21
N LYS A 191 8.67 -14.18 -7.12
CA LYS A 191 9.86 -15.05 -7.16
C LYS A 191 9.60 -16.40 -7.86
N ARG A 192 8.34 -16.84 -7.95
CA ARG A 192 7.96 -18.11 -8.59
C ARG A 192 7.92 -18.06 -10.13
N CYS A 193 8.07 -16.88 -10.74
CA CYS A 193 8.09 -16.73 -12.21
C CYS A 193 9.50 -16.74 -12.84
N ARG A 194 10.57 -17.00 -12.09
CA ARG A 194 11.96 -17.04 -12.59
C ARG A 194 12.67 -18.40 -12.43
N LEU A 195 11.92 -19.49 -12.53
CA LEU A 195 12.52 -20.81 -12.77
C LEU A 195 12.04 -21.30 -14.14
N ASP A 196 12.68 -20.77 -15.19
CA ASP A 196 12.69 -21.36 -16.53
C ASP A 196 13.97 -22.20 -16.67
N ASN A 197 13.83 -23.53 -16.70
CA ASN A 197 14.28 -24.42 -17.79
C ASN A 197 13.98 -25.88 -17.47
#